data_AF-A0A7C6DCX6-F1
#
_entry.id   AF-A0A7C6DCX6-F1
#
_cell.length_a   1.000
_cell.length_b   1.000
_cell.length_c   1.000
_cell.angle_alpha   90.00
_cell.angle_beta   90.00
_cell.angle_gamma   90.00
#
_symmetry.space_group_name_H-M   'P 1'
#
loop_
_entity.id
_entity.type
_entity.pdbx_description
1 polymer ?
#
loop_
_entity_poly.entity_id
_entity_poly.type
_entity_poly.pdbx_seq_one_letter_code
_entity_poly.pdbx_strand_id
1 'polypeptide(L)'
;MNEYTIKKLFDELPEIDFNTGYHYYLCNINNYSKALLSTLKSIRSKLPILKIMAETSEYEGLRTITQTLRRMMTTIGGESIAELSYQLEMALLNNDELFDDKLFEFMFTLEDLASRMENLVKKLGISHVKDEKNRQDSYFDYDLTRTKESIRLSSDFIDKKII
;
A
#
# COMPACT_ATOMS: atom_id res chain seq x y z
N MET A 1 -19.48 -12.50 12.11
CA MET A 1 -19.06 -13.56 11.18
C MET A 1 -18.03 -14.42 11.91
N ASN A 2 -18.12 -15.76 11.90
CA ASN A 2 -17.13 -16.62 12.56
C ASN A 2 -15.81 -16.60 11.75
N GLU A 3 -14.66 -16.76 12.39
CA GLU A 3 -13.33 -16.78 11.76
C GLU A 3 -13.23 -17.80 10.63
N TYR A 4 -13.77 -19.01 10.83
CA TYR A 4 -13.82 -20.03 9.78
C TYR A 4 -14.60 -19.58 8.53
N THR A 5 -15.68 -18.83 8.71
CA THR A 5 -16.47 -18.26 7.60
C THR A 5 -15.69 -17.14 6.90
N ILE A 6 -14.97 -16.31 7.66
CA ILE A 6 -14.13 -15.23 7.12
C ILE A 6 -12.98 -15.82 6.29
N LYS A 7 -12.30 -16.83 6.82
CA LYS A 7 -11.18 -17.50 6.15
C LYS A 7 -11.58 -18.05 4.78
N LYS A 8 -12.76 -18.67 4.67
CA LYS A 8 -13.30 -19.15 3.39
C LYS A 8 -13.49 -18.07 2.32
N LEU A 9 -13.65 -16.80 2.71
CA LEU A 9 -13.75 -15.71 1.74
C LEU A 9 -12.43 -15.50 0.97
N PHE A 10 -11.30 -15.92 1.54
CA PHE A 10 -9.97 -15.79 0.94
C PHE A 10 -9.65 -16.92 -0.04
N ASP A 11 -10.52 -17.93 -0.20
CA ASP A 11 -10.33 -19.00 -1.20
C ASP A 11 -10.31 -18.43 -2.63
N GLU A 12 -10.94 -17.28 -2.86
CA GLU A 12 -10.91 -16.53 -4.14
C GLU A 12 -9.63 -15.69 -4.32
N LEU A 13 -8.78 -15.62 -3.30
CA LEU A 13 -7.60 -14.77 -3.22
C LEU A 13 -6.37 -15.54 -2.73
N PRO A 14 -5.94 -16.61 -3.43
CA PRO A 14 -4.89 -17.52 -2.97
C PRO A 14 -3.53 -16.86 -2.76
N GLU A 15 -3.29 -15.69 -3.35
CA GLU A 15 -2.07 -14.89 -3.16
C GLU A 15 -1.99 -14.24 -1.77
N ILE A 16 -3.13 -14.13 -1.07
CA ILE A 16 -3.20 -13.55 0.26
C ILE A 16 -3.44 -14.66 1.29
N ASP A 17 -2.39 -15.00 2.04
CA ASP A 17 -2.53 -15.91 3.18
C ASP A 17 -3.27 -15.21 4.33
N PHE A 18 -4.55 -15.59 4.47
CA PHE A 18 -5.41 -15.12 5.57
C PHE A 18 -4.75 -15.29 6.93
N ASN A 19 -4.13 -16.43 7.22
CA ASN A 19 -3.60 -16.69 8.55
C ASN A 19 -2.48 -15.72 8.86
N THR A 20 -1.51 -15.57 7.95
CA THR A 20 -0.37 -14.68 8.12
C THR A 20 -0.82 -13.23 8.29
N GLY A 21 -1.68 -12.73 7.40
CA GLY A 21 -2.22 -11.37 7.49
C GLY A 21 -3.06 -11.14 8.75
N TYR A 22 -3.95 -12.07 9.09
CA TYR A 22 -4.82 -11.93 10.25
C TYR A 22 -4.04 -11.91 11.57
N HIS A 23 -3.00 -12.72 11.70
CA HIS A 23 -2.11 -12.71 12.87
C HIS A 23 -1.25 -11.45 12.94
N TYR A 24 -0.80 -10.89 11.81
CA TYR A 24 -0.11 -9.60 11.78
C TYR A 24 -0.95 -8.49 12.45
N TYR A 25 -2.27 -8.53 12.23
CA TYR A 25 -3.22 -7.62 12.86
C TYR A 25 -3.80 -8.12 14.19
N LEU A 26 -3.09 -9.01 14.90
CA LEU A 26 -3.45 -9.51 16.23
C LEU A 26 -4.86 -10.13 16.29
N CYS A 27 -5.24 -10.84 15.23
CA CYS A 27 -6.57 -11.44 15.08
C CYS A 27 -7.72 -10.40 15.14
N ASN A 28 -7.45 -9.14 14.80
CA ASN A 28 -8.47 -8.09 14.71
C ASN A 28 -8.96 -7.95 13.26
N ILE A 29 -10.14 -8.50 12.98
CA ILE A 29 -10.69 -8.51 11.62
C ILE A 29 -10.98 -7.11 11.10
N ASN A 30 -11.33 -6.15 11.96
CA ASN A 30 -11.62 -4.78 11.54
C ASN A 30 -10.34 -4.08 11.07
N ASN A 31 -9.23 -4.26 11.77
CA ASN A 31 -7.94 -3.71 11.37
C ASN A 31 -7.42 -4.37 10.10
N TYR A 32 -7.50 -5.70 10.02
CA TYR A 32 -7.08 -6.44 8.83
C TYR A 32 -7.90 -6.04 7.59
N SER A 33 -9.22 -5.93 7.76
CA SER A 33 -10.16 -5.42 6.76
C SER A 33 -9.77 -4.01 6.26
N LYS A 34 -9.49 -3.08 7.18
CA LYS A 34 -9.03 -1.72 6.82
C LYS A 34 -7.71 -1.75 6.04
N ALA A 35 -6.79 -2.64 6.40
CA ALA A 35 -5.52 -2.81 5.70
C ALA A 35 -5.69 -3.38 4.28
N LEU A 36 -6.57 -4.38 4.11
CA LEU A 36 -6.92 -4.92 2.79
C LEU A 36 -7.51 -3.82 1.89
N LEU A 37 -8.43 -3.01 2.41
CA LEU A 37 -9.00 -1.88 1.68
C LEU A 37 -7.94 -0.82 1.32
N SER A 38 -7.04 -0.49 2.26
CA SER A 38 -5.95 0.46 2.02
C SER A 38 -5.02 -0.05 0.92
N THR A 39 -4.67 -1.34 0.95
CA THR A 39 -3.84 -2.01 -0.04
C THR A 39 -4.50 -1.98 -1.41
N LEU A 40 -5.79 -2.33 -1.50
CA LEU A 40 -6.58 -2.22 -2.73
C LEU A 40 -6.54 -0.81 -3.33
N LYS A 41 -6.75 0.23 -2.52
CA LYS A 41 -6.68 1.63 -2.97
C LYS A 41 -5.27 2.01 -3.46
N SER A 42 -4.24 1.51 -2.79
CA SER A 42 -2.84 1.73 -3.17
C SER A 42 -2.53 1.09 -4.52
N ILE A 43 -2.94 -0.16 -4.74
CA ILE A 43 -2.79 -0.84 -6.04
C ILE A 43 -3.48 -0.03 -7.15
N ARG A 44 -4.74 0.35 -6.94
CA ARG A 44 -5.52 1.12 -7.93
C ARG A 44 -4.92 2.47 -8.29
N SER A 45 -4.30 3.16 -7.33
CA SER A 45 -3.65 4.45 -7.60
C SER A 45 -2.29 4.30 -8.30
N LYS A 46 -1.61 3.16 -8.13
CA LYS A 46 -0.29 2.90 -8.73
C LYS A 46 -0.35 2.27 -10.11
N LEU A 47 -1.38 1.47 -10.40
CA LEU A 47 -1.56 0.84 -11.71
C LEU A 47 -1.49 1.82 -12.89
N PRO A 48 -2.18 2.98 -12.89
CA PRO A 48 -2.07 3.95 -13.99
C PRO A 48 -0.65 4.52 -14.14
N ILE A 49 0.07 4.71 -13.02
CA ILE A 49 1.44 5.20 -13.02
C ILE A 49 2.37 4.16 -13.65
N LEU A 50 2.22 2.89 -13.29
CA LEU A 50 2.98 1.79 -13.89
C LEU A 50 2.72 1.65 -15.40
N LYS A 51 1.46 1.84 -15.84
CA LYS A 51 1.10 1.85 -17.27
C LYS A 51 1.82 2.97 -18.02
N ILE A 52 1.84 4.18 -17.46
CA ILE A 52 2.59 5.31 -18.04
C ILE A 52 4.09 4.98 -18.12
N MET A 53 4.68 4.44 -17.04
CA MET A 53 6.10 4.05 -17.05
C MET A 53 6.42 3.01 -18.12
N ALA A 54 5.55 2.03 -18.34
CA ALA A 54 5.70 1.04 -19.40
C ALA A 54 5.58 1.65 -20.80
N GLU A 55 4.72 2.67 -20.97
CA GLU A 55 4.53 3.37 -22.25
C GLU A 55 5.68 4.33 -22.58
N THR A 56 6.23 5.02 -21.60
CA THR A 56 7.29 6.03 -21.79
C THR A 56 8.70 5.48 -21.65
N SER A 57 8.85 4.28 -21.08
CA SER A 57 10.13 3.72 -20.62
C SER A 57 10.87 4.61 -19.61
N GLU A 58 10.13 5.47 -18.90
CA GLU A 58 10.66 6.32 -17.83
C GLU A 58 10.29 5.72 -16.47
N TYR A 59 11.25 5.05 -15.82
CA TYR A 59 10.99 4.28 -14.59
C TYR A 59 11.31 5.04 -13.30
N GLU A 60 11.37 6.38 -13.35
CA GLU A 60 11.64 7.21 -12.17
C GLU A 60 10.52 7.00 -11.13
N GLY A 61 10.89 6.53 -9.94
CA GLY A 61 9.93 6.25 -8.86
C GLY A 61 9.33 4.85 -8.86
N LEU A 62 9.67 3.98 -9.82
CA LEU A 62 9.26 2.56 -9.79
C LEU A 62 9.66 1.90 -8.47
N ARG A 63 10.89 2.18 -8.00
CA ARG A 63 11.40 1.72 -6.71
C ARG A 63 10.50 2.10 -5.53
N THR A 64 9.99 3.32 -5.52
CA THR A 64 9.09 3.79 -4.45
C THR A 64 7.76 3.04 -4.50
N ILE A 65 7.25 2.78 -5.71
CA ILE A 65 6.04 1.98 -5.93
C ILE A 65 6.23 0.55 -5.43
N THR A 66 7.27 -0.15 -5.89
CA THR A 66 7.52 -1.55 -5.54
C THR A 66 7.78 -1.72 -4.04
N GLN A 67 8.55 -0.84 -3.41
CA GLN A 67 8.79 -0.89 -1.96
C GLN A 67 7.53 -0.63 -1.14
N THR A 68 6.69 0.31 -1.58
CA THR A 68 5.40 0.58 -0.92
C THR A 68 4.50 -0.65 -1.00
N LEU A 69 4.33 -1.20 -2.21
CA LEU A 69 3.50 -2.39 -2.42
C LEU A 69 4.05 -3.59 -1.66
N ARG A 70 5.37 -3.83 -1.69
CA ARG A 70 6.02 -4.90 -0.93
C ARG A 70 5.66 -4.84 0.55
N ARG A 71 5.82 -3.67 1.19
CA ARG A 71 5.46 -3.50 2.62
C ARG A 71 3.98 -3.79 2.86
N MET A 72 3.10 -3.21 2.06
CA MET A 72 1.65 -3.41 2.23
C MET A 72 1.26 -4.88 2.05
N MET A 73 1.79 -5.54 1.02
CA MET A 73 1.53 -6.95 0.71
C MET A 73 1.98 -7.87 1.84
N THR A 74 3.21 -7.73 2.34
CA THR A 74 3.70 -8.49 3.50
C THR A 74 2.76 -8.36 4.70
N THR A 75 2.29 -7.14 5.01
CA THR A 75 1.38 -6.97 6.17
C THR A 75 0.02 -7.63 6.01
N ILE A 76 -0.45 -7.86 4.79
CA ILE A 76 -1.74 -8.51 4.55
C ILE A 76 -1.63 -10.01 4.25
N GLY A 77 -0.41 -10.58 4.20
CA GLY A 77 -0.16 -11.99 3.86
C GLY A 77 0.10 -12.25 2.37
N GLY A 78 0.43 -11.22 1.60
CA GLY A 78 0.66 -11.27 0.14
C GLY A 78 2.10 -11.51 -0.28
N GLU A 79 2.78 -12.51 0.30
CA GLU A 79 4.23 -12.68 0.13
C GLU A 79 4.66 -12.93 -1.33
N SER A 80 3.85 -13.63 -2.13
CA SER A 80 4.17 -13.85 -3.55
C SER A 80 4.21 -12.53 -4.35
N ILE A 81 3.29 -11.61 -4.06
CA ILE A 81 3.24 -10.29 -4.71
C ILE A 81 4.36 -9.38 -4.19
N ALA A 82 4.70 -9.51 -2.91
CA ALA A 82 5.83 -8.83 -2.30
C ALA A 82 7.15 -9.24 -2.98
N GLU A 83 7.31 -10.53 -3.27
CA GLU A 83 8.44 -11.09 -3.99
C GLU A 83 8.47 -10.63 -5.45
N LEU A 84 7.35 -10.65 -6.18
CA LEU A 84 7.27 -10.09 -7.53
C LEU A 84 7.70 -8.61 -7.57
N SER A 85 7.30 -7.82 -6.57
CA SER A 85 7.71 -6.42 -6.44
C SER A 85 9.23 -6.28 -6.27
N TYR A 86 9.86 -7.21 -5.53
CA TYR A 86 11.30 -7.25 -5.34
C TYR A 86 12.03 -7.68 -6.61
N GLN A 87 11.54 -8.71 -7.30
CA GLN A 87 12.12 -9.20 -8.55
C GLN A 87 12.09 -8.13 -9.65
N LEU A 88 11.03 -7.33 -9.72
CA LEU A 88 10.94 -6.19 -10.62
C LEU A 88 11.98 -5.10 -10.30
N GLU A 89 12.18 -4.79 -9.01
CA GLU A 89 13.24 -3.85 -8.56
C GLU A 89 14.63 -4.37 -8.97
N MET A 90 14.88 -5.67 -8.80
CA MET A 90 16.15 -6.30 -9.17
C MET A 90 16.37 -6.32 -10.69
N ALA A 91 15.32 -6.58 -11.46
CA ALA A 91 15.39 -6.57 -12.92
C ALA A 91 15.78 -5.19 -13.45
N LEU A 92 15.19 -4.12 -12.91
CA LEU A 92 15.54 -2.75 -13.28
C LEU A 92 16.99 -2.42 -12.92
N LEU A 93 17.43 -2.76 -11.69
CA LEU A 93 18.77 -2.43 -11.22
C LEU A 93 19.89 -3.15 -11.97
N ASN A 94 19.60 -4.34 -12.50
CA ASN A 94 20.57 -5.14 -13.25
C ASN A 94 20.50 -4.92 -14.77
N ASN A 95 19.63 -4.02 -15.26
CA ASN A 95 19.33 -3.86 -16.68
C ASN A 95 19.00 -5.19 -17.37
N ASP A 96 18.13 -5.97 -16.72
CA ASP A 96 17.65 -7.25 -17.23
C ASP A 96 16.92 -7.07 -18.57
N GLU A 97 17.29 -7.86 -19.58
CA GLU A 97 16.67 -7.82 -20.91
C GLU A 97 15.16 -8.16 -20.86
N LEU A 98 14.72 -8.88 -19.82
CA LEU A 98 13.32 -9.27 -19.60
C LEU A 98 12.60 -8.34 -18.62
N PHE A 99 13.15 -7.16 -18.34
CA PHE A 99 12.54 -6.22 -17.39
C PHE A 99 11.11 -5.81 -17.80
N ASP A 100 10.88 -5.48 -19.07
CA ASP A 100 9.57 -5.02 -19.53
C ASP A 100 8.52 -6.14 -19.42
N ASP A 101 8.88 -7.39 -19.75
CA ASP A 101 8.00 -8.55 -19.58
C ASP A 101 7.59 -8.72 -18.10
N LYS A 102 8.54 -8.58 -17.18
CA LYS A 102 8.28 -8.62 -15.73
C LYS A 102 7.41 -7.47 -15.26
N LEU A 103 7.58 -6.27 -15.83
CA LEU A 103 6.74 -5.11 -15.53
C LEU A 103 5.30 -5.38 -15.98
N PHE A 104 5.10 -5.91 -17.18
CA PHE A 104 3.77 -6.30 -17.68
C PHE A 104 3.14 -7.38 -16.82
N GLU A 105 3.85 -8.47 -16.53
CA GLU A 105 3.38 -9.54 -15.64
C GLU A 105 2.95 -8.99 -14.28
N PHE A 106 3.77 -8.13 -13.69
CA PHE A 106 3.46 -7.49 -12.41
C PHE A 106 2.20 -6.63 -12.50
N MET A 107 2.04 -5.82 -13.55
CA MET A 107 0.84 -5.01 -13.76
C MET A 107 -0.42 -5.88 -13.93
N PHE A 108 -0.36 -6.92 -14.75
CA PHE A 108 -1.49 -7.84 -14.95
C PHE A 108 -1.89 -8.53 -13.64
N THR A 109 -0.90 -9.00 -12.88
CA THR A 109 -1.12 -9.63 -11.58
C THR A 109 -1.79 -8.67 -10.61
N LEU A 110 -1.32 -7.42 -10.54
CA LEU A 110 -1.93 -6.39 -9.69
C LEU A 110 -3.36 -6.04 -10.11
N GLU A 111 -3.64 -5.99 -11.41
CA GLU A 111 -4.97 -5.66 -11.95
C GLU A 111 -5.98 -6.76 -11.62
N ASP A 112 -5.62 -8.03 -11.83
CA ASP A 112 -6.45 -9.18 -11.46
C ASP A 112 -6.66 -9.26 -9.93
N LEU A 113 -5.57 -9.13 -9.15
CA LEU A 113 -5.63 -9.13 -7.70
C LEU A 113 -6.53 -8.01 -7.17
N ALA A 114 -6.44 -6.80 -7.72
CA ALA A 114 -7.29 -5.68 -7.30
C ALA A 114 -8.78 -5.94 -7.53
N SER A 115 -9.15 -6.63 -8.61
CA SER A 115 -10.53 -7.03 -8.89
C SER A 115 -11.05 -8.02 -7.83
N ARG A 116 -10.28 -9.06 -7.53
CA ARG A 116 -10.64 -10.09 -6.54
C ARG A 116 -10.64 -9.55 -5.10
N MET A 117 -9.68 -8.68 -4.77
CA MET A 117 -9.64 -7.96 -3.48
C MET A 117 -10.87 -7.08 -3.27
N GLU A 118 -11.38 -6.44 -4.32
CA GLU A 118 -12.60 -5.64 -4.20
C GLU A 118 -13.81 -6.50 -3.80
N ASN A 119 -13.95 -7.68 -4.41
CA ASN A 119 -15.03 -8.61 -4.08
C ASN A 119 -14.91 -9.09 -2.63
N LEU A 120 -13.71 -9.43 -2.18
CA LEU A 120 -13.44 -9.80 -0.78
C LEU A 120 -13.83 -8.67 0.19
N VAL A 121 -13.36 -7.46 -0.07
CA VAL A 121 -13.64 -6.27 0.76
C VAL A 121 -15.14 -5.99 0.86
N LYS A 122 -15.89 -6.14 -0.24
CA LYS A 122 -17.36 -6.04 -0.25
C LYS A 122 -18.00 -7.10 0.62
N LYS A 123 -17.56 -8.36 0.51
CA LYS A 123 -18.08 -9.50 1.31
C LYS A 123 -17.77 -9.37 2.81
N LEU A 124 -16.62 -8.78 3.16
CA LEU A 124 -16.27 -8.45 4.55
C LEU A 124 -17.17 -7.37 5.16
N GLY A 125 -17.98 -6.69 4.36
CA GLY A 125 -18.93 -5.69 4.84
C GLY A 125 -18.25 -4.39 5.29
N ILE A 126 -17.06 -4.09 4.75
CA ILE A 126 -16.38 -2.81 4.96
C ILE A 126 -17.17 -1.74 4.19
N SER A 127 -18.30 -1.33 4.75
CA SER A 127 -19.06 -0.22 4.22
C SER A 127 -18.17 1.02 4.22
N HIS A 128 -18.28 1.85 3.18
CA HIS A 128 -17.57 3.13 3.00
C HIS A 128 -17.90 4.18 4.09
N VAL A 129 -18.37 3.75 5.26
CA VAL A 129 -18.70 4.59 6.39
C VAL A 129 -17.44 5.34 6.77
N LYS A 130 -17.41 6.63 6.41
CA LYS A 130 -16.65 7.63 7.14
C LYS A 130 -17.00 7.41 8.60
N ASP A 131 -16.09 6.79 9.32
CA ASP A 131 -16.26 6.41 10.72
C ASP A 131 -16.23 7.71 11.53
N GLU A 132 -17.30 8.51 11.46
CA GLU A 132 -17.46 9.80 12.15
C GLU A 132 -17.40 9.64 13.68
N LYS A 133 -17.37 8.40 14.18
CA LYS A 133 -17.30 8.06 15.61
C LYS A 133 -15.95 7.52 16.09
N ASN A 134 -14.93 7.44 15.23
CA ASN A 134 -13.56 7.12 15.64
C ASN A 134 -12.60 8.31 15.46
N ARG A 135 -13.03 9.50 15.93
CA ARG A 135 -12.09 10.49 16.47
C ARG A 135 -11.58 9.97 17.82
N GLN A 136 -10.83 8.88 17.81
CA GLN A 136 -9.91 8.58 18.90
C GLN A 136 -8.61 9.31 18.56
N ASP A 137 -8.14 10.13 19.51
CA ASP A 137 -6.97 11.00 19.41
C ASP A 137 -5.81 10.29 18.71
N SER A 138 -5.66 10.58 17.42
CA SER A 138 -4.52 10.14 16.65
C SER A 138 -3.31 10.93 17.15
N TYR A 139 -2.28 10.24 17.63
CA TYR A 139 -0.97 10.83 17.93
C TYR A 139 -0.30 11.50 16.70
N PHE A 140 -0.94 11.41 15.52
CA PHE A 140 -0.55 12.01 14.26
C PHE A 140 -1.37 13.23 13.84
N ASP A 141 -2.18 13.84 14.72
CA ASP A 141 -2.61 15.24 14.55
C ASP A 141 -1.43 16.18 14.88
N TYR A 142 -0.35 16.05 14.10
CA TYR A 142 0.71 17.04 14.07
C TYR A 142 0.22 18.22 13.22
N ASP A 143 -0.21 19.26 13.92
CA ASP A 143 -0.62 20.53 13.34
C ASP A 143 0.57 21.18 12.60
N LEU A 144 0.63 21.02 11.27
CA LEU A 144 1.63 21.66 10.39
C LEU A 144 1.64 23.20 10.49
N THR A 145 0.61 23.80 11.09
CA THR A 145 0.54 25.23 11.35
C THR A 145 1.54 25.64 12.45
N ARG A 146 1.79 24.78 13.44
CA ARG A 146 2.85 24.98 14.46
C ARG A 146 4.27 24.88 13.88
N THR A 147 4.47 24.06 12.85
CA THR A 147 5.77 23.94 12.17
C THR A 147 6.08 25.20 11.35
N LYS A 148 5.07 25.83 10.74
CA LYS A 148 5.25 27.10 10.02
C LYS A 148 5.61 28.25 10.96
N GLU A 149 5.04 28.33 12.16
CA GLU A 149 5.44 29.36 13.14
C GLU A 149 6.83 29.13 13.72
N SER A 150 7.21 27.90 14.01
CA SER A 150 8.55 27.57 14.53
C SER A 150 9.67 27.79 13.49
N ILE A 151 9.42 27.52 12.21
CA ILE A 151 10.34 27.85 11.11
C ILE A 151 10.51 29.37 10.97
N ARG A 152 9.40 30.13 11.09
CA ARG A 152 9.41 31.60 10.97
C ARG A 152 10.13 32.28 12.15
N LEU A 153 9.98 31.77 13.36
CA LEU A 153 10.74 32.24 14.53
C LEU A 153 12.24 31.89 14.39
N SER A 154 12.58 30.75 13.80
CA SER A 154 13.98 30.33 13.63
C SER A 154 14.71 31.14 12.55
N SER A 155 14.02 31.57 11.48
CA SER A 155 14.61 32.49 10.49
C SER A 155 14.87 33.88 11.07
N ASP A 156 14.00 34.38 11.96
CA ASP A 156 14.17 35.70 12.60
C ASP A 156 15.37 35.75 13.58
N PHE A 157 15.83 34.59 14.08
CA PHE A 157 17.03 34.50 14.92
C PHE A 157 18.34 34.37 14.13
N ILE A 158 18.29 33.87 12.89
CA ILE A 158 19.46 33.80 12.00
C ILE A 158 19.81 35.18 11.46
N ASP A 159 18.82 36.02 11.16
CA ASP A 159 19.03 37.39 10.67
C ASP A 159 19.51 38.38 11.74
N LYS A 160 19.56 37.98 13.03
CA LYS A 160 20.02 38.84 14.14
C LYS A 160 21.42 38.53 14.68
N LYS A 161 22.23 37.74 13.97
CA LYS A 161 23.59 37.42 14.43
C LYS A 161 24.67 37.57 13.35
N ILE A 162 24.80 38.77 12.80
CA ILE A 162 26.08 39.31 12.33
C ILE A 162 26.12 40.81 12.61
N ILE A 163 26.61 41.21 13.80
CA ILE A 163 27.66 42.23 14.05
C ILE A 163 28.32 41.84 15.38
#